data_AF-A0A6L7L9H7-F1
#
_entry.id   AF-A0A6L7L9H7-F1
#
_cell.length_a   1.000
_cell.length_b   1.000
_cell.length_c   1.000
_cell.angle_alpha   90.00
_cell.angle_beta   90.00
_cell.angle_gamma   90.00
#
_symmetry.space_group_name_H-M   'P 1'
#
loop_
_entity.id
_entity.type
_entity.pdbx_description
1 polymer ?
#
loop_
_entity_poly.entity_id
_entity_poly.type
_entity_poly.pdbx_seq_one_letter_code
_entity_poly.pdbx_strand_id
1 'polypeptide(L)'
;MIRRWLGIALAALLLTAACGGATPQGKSYTADDVPLAALMYLWFGFDLQTGESIGGLGSSHWNTPGDHSAHRRGITDEPEYGFYASDDPGVIAQQLADMEAAGISVLLVSYWGDGDSDLDGRKENKESKAIVRAAKVLFNYISVNSAPFKIAFLVEPYMP
;
A
#
# COMPACT_ATOMS: atom_id res chain seq x y z
N MET A 1 -13.82 81.28 5.37
CA MET A 1 -12.79 80.21 5.43
C MET A 1 -13.23 79.10 6.39
N ILE A 2 -14.28 78.35 6.04
CA ILE A 2 -14.75 77.18 6.80
C ILE A 2 -15.42 76.30 5.75
N ARG A 3 -14.98 75.04 5.55
CA ARG A 3 -15.58 73.94 4.76
C ARG A 3 -14.54 73.15 3.95
N ARG A 4 -13.52 72.52 4.56
CA ARG A 4 -12.71 71.49 3.86
C ARG A 4 -12.16 70.33 4.69
N TRP A 5 -12.56 70.15 5.96
CA TRP A 5 -11.93 69.15 6.85
C TRP A 5 -12.84 68.06 7.41
N LEU A 6 -13.94 67.70 6.72
CA LEU A 6 -14.87 66.66 7.20
C LEU A 6 -14.94 65.40 6.32
N GLY A 7 -13.97 65.18 5.43
CA GLY A 7 -14.01 64.09 4.45
C GLY A 7 -13.05 62.92 4.68
N ILE A 8 -12.14 63.00 5.66
CA ILE A 8 -11.02 62.03 5.78
C ILE A 8 -11.15 61.10 6.99
N ALA A 9 -11.97 61.45 7.99
CA ALA A 9 -12.06 60.66 9.22
C ALA A 9 -12.91 59.37 9.11
N LEU A 10 -13.71 59.19 8.05
CA LEU A 10 -14.60 58.03 7.93
C LEU A 10 -14.01 56.86 7.11
N ALA A 11 -12.92 57.07 6.38
CA ALA A 11 -12.26 56.02 5.60
C ALA A 11 -11.19 55.23 6.41
N ALA A 12 -10.76 55.77 7.55
CA ALA A 12 -9.73 55.12 8.38
C ALA A 12 -10.30 54.14 9.42
N LEU A 13 -11.63 54.08 9.62
CA LEU A 13 -12.25 53.19 10.60
C LEU A 13 -12.79 51.88 10.01
N LEU A 14 -12.71 51.69 8.69
CA LEU A 14 -13.27 50.52 7.99
C LEU A 14 -12.20 49.54 7.47
N LEU A 15 -10.92 49.75 7.76
CA LEU A 15 -9.82 48.92 7.26
C LEU A 15 -9.08 48.08 8.32
N THR A 16 -9.64 47.91 9.52
CA THR A 16 -9.03 47.06 10.57
C THR A 16 -9.68 45.69 10.74
N ALA A 17 -10.71 45.35 9.95
CA ALA A 17 -11.51 44.14 10.16
C ALA A 17 -11.14 42.91 9.30
N ALA A 18 -10.05 42.92 8.54
CA ALA A 18 -9.78 41.85 7.55
C ALA A 18 -8.43 41.11 7.69
N CYS A 19 -7.67 41.34 8.77
CA CYS A 19 -6.55 40.47 9.14
C CYS A 19 -6.92 39.54 10.30
N GLY A 20 -8.15 39.01 10.30
CA GLY A 20 -8.46 37.77 11.01
C GLY A 20 -7.87 36.62 10.19
N GLY A 21 -6.57 36.40 10.30
CA GLY A 21 -5.97 35.17 9.78
C GLY A 21 -6.69 34.00 10.43
N ALA A 22 -7.55 33.32 9.66
CA ALA A 22 -8.17 32.10 10.11
C ALA A 22 -7.03 31.17 10.53
N THR A 23 -6.85 31.00 11.83
CA THR A 23 -5.97 29.98 12.35
C THR A 23 -6.46 28.69 11.71
N PRO A 24 -5.62 27.94 10.97
CA PRO A 24 -6.07 26.68 10.39
C PRO A 24 -6.60 25.86 11.55
N GLN A 25 -7.92 25.73 11.63
CA GLN A 25 -8.56 24.93 12.64
C GLN A 25 -8.23 23.51 12.19
N GLY A 26 -7.15 22.96 12.77
CA GLY A 26 -6.64 21.66 12.39
C GLY A 26 -7.80 20.68 12.39
N LYS A 27 -7.99 19.98 11.27
CA LYS A 27 -9.04 18.97 11.19
C LYS A 27 -8.76 17.95 12.30
N SER A 28 -9.63 17.89 13.29
CA SER A 28 -9.53 16.88 14.34
C SER A 28 -10.01 15.56 13.76
N TYR A 29 -9.18 14.53 13.88
CA TYR A 29 -9.54 13.17 13.51
C TYR A 29 -9.92 12.41 14.78
N THR A 30 -11.03 11.71 14.73
CA THR A 30 -11.43 10.67 15.68
C THR A 30 -10.88 9.33 15.21
N ALA A 31 -10.97 8.30 16.06
CA ALA A 31 -10.57 6.94 15.67
C ALA A 31 -11.36 6.46 14.44
N ASP A 32 -12.62 6.85 14.31
CA ASP A 32 -13.49 6.50 13.18
C ASP A 32 -13.08 7.18 11.86
N ASP A 33 -12.29 8.26 11.93
CA ASP A 33 -11.82 8.99 10.75
C ASP A 33 -10.56 8.38 10.13
N VAL A 34 -9.87 7.48 10.84
CA VAL A 34 -8.60 6.88 10.40
C VAL A 34 -8.84 5.41 10.04
N PRO A 35 -8.86 5.06 8.74
CA PRO A 35 -9.09 3.68 8.33
C PRO A 35 -7.93 2.78 8.79
N LEU A 36 -8.27 1.59 9.27
CA LEU A 36 -7.28 0.57 9.61
C LEU A 36 -6.68 -0.01 8.32
N ALA A 37 -5.35 -0.02 8.27
CA ALA A 37 -4.57 -0.48 7.12
C ALA A 37 -3.70 -1.69 7.46
N ALA A 38 -3.47 -2.54 6.46
CA ALA A 38 -2.52 -3.66 6.55
C ALA A 38 -1.45 -3.56 5.47
N LEU A 39 -0.22 -3.96 5.83
CA LEU A 39 0.85 -4.23 4.87
C LEU A 39 0.63 -5.61 4.27
N MET A 40 0.55 -5.70 2.95
CA MET A 40 0.35 -6.96 2.22
C MET A 40 1.57 -7.26 1.37
N TYR A 41 2.16 -8.43 1.60
CA TYR A 41 3.30 -8.93 0.85
C TYR A 41 2.87 -10.05 -0.11
N LEU A 42 3.25 -9.91 -1.39
CA LEU A 42 2.81 -10.79 -2.48
C LEU A 42 3.97 -11.59 -3.09
N TRP A 43 5.03 -11.85 -2.32
CA TRP A 43 6.29 -12.47 -2.75
C TRP A 43 6.47 -13.94 -2.34
N PHE A 44 5.42 -14.60 -1.86
CA PHE A 44 5.50 -15.96 -1.33
C PHE A 44 5.16 -17.02 -2.38
N GLY A 45 5.85 -18.16 -2.32
CA GLY A 45 5.42 -19.39 -2.98
C GLY A 45 5.78 -19.55 -4.46
N PHE A 46 6.80 -18.83 -4.93
CA PHE A 46 7.24 -18.90 -6.33
C PHE A 46 8.54 -19.67 -6.51
N ASP A 47 8.70 -20.29 -7.67
CA ASP A 47 9.97 -20.81 -8.13
C ASP A 47 10.84 -19.63 -8.62
N LEU A 48 12.01 -19.41 -8.02
CA LEU A 48 12.88 -18.30 -8.36
C LEU A 48 13.56 -18.46 -9.74
N GLN A 49 13.61 -19.67 -10.28
CA GLN A 49 14.17 -19.97 -11.60
C GLN A 49 13.14 -19.88 -12.71
N THR A 50 11.86 -20.15 -12.47
CA THR A 50 10.82 -20.15 -13.51
C THR A 50 9.79 -19.03 -13.33
N GLY A 51 9.61 -18.54 -12.10
CA GLY A 51 8.55 -17.60 -11.72
C GLY A 51 7.17 -18.27 -11.58
N GLU A 52 7.11 -19.61 -11.64
CA GLU A 52 5.89 -20.39 -11.47
C GLU A 52 5.44 -20.45 -10.01
N SER A 53 4.14 -20.62 -9.82
CA SER A 53 3.53 -20.75 -8.50
C SER A 53 3.60 -22.19 -8.05
N ILE A 54 4.46 -22.45 -7.07
CA ILE A 54 4.73 -23.81 -6.57
C ILE A 54 4.26 -24.00 -5.13
N GLY A 55 4.15 -22.92 -4.35
CA GLY A 55 3.93 -22.99 -2.91
C GLY A 55 4.95 -23.90 -2.21
N GLY A 56 4.59 -24.39 -1.03
CA GLY A 56 5.37 -25.36 -0.27
C GLY A 56 6.64 -24.79 0.35
N LEU A 57 7.19 -25.53 1.32
CA LEU A 57 8.53 -25.26 1.83
C LEU A 57 9.57 -25.36 0.70
N GLY A 58 10.49 -24.42 0.68
CA GLY A 58 11.57 -24.30 -0.27
C GLY A 58 11.29 -23.38 -1.46
N SER A 59 10.05 -22.89 -1.60
CA SER A 59 9.70 -21.85 -2.57
C SER A 59 10.04 -20.45 -2.06
N SER A 60 9.89 -19.42 -2.90
CA SER A 60 10.23 -18.03 -2.55
C SER A 60 9.62 -17.64 -1.22
N HIS A 61 10.46 -17.13 -0.32
CA HIS A 61 10.09 -16.69 1.03
C HIS A 61 9.52 -17.76 1.98
N TRP A 62 9.32 -19.01 1.54
CA TRP A 62 9.00 -20.15 2.40
C TRP A 62 10.23 -21.01 2.66
N ASN A 63 11.19 -20.53 3.46
CA ASN A 63 12.42 -21.28 3.80
C ASN A 63 13.21 -21.77 2.55
N THR A 64 13.40 -20.89 1.55
CA THR A 64 14.13 -21.19 0.30
C THR A 64 15.59 -21.61 0.57
N PRO A 65 16.06 -22.77 0.06
CA PRO A 65 17.44 -23.19 0.24
C PRO A 65 18.42 -22.23 -0.43
N GLY A 66 19.50 -21.85 0.27
CA GLY A 66 20.54 -20.96 -0.27
C GLY A 66 20.22 -19.47 -0.14
N ASP A 67 19.04 -19.10 0.38
CA ASP A 67 18.77 -17.72 0.81
C ASP A 67 19.45 -17.48 2.18
N HIS A 68 20.63 -16.86 2.12
CA HIS A 68 21.45 -16.57 3.30
C HIS A 68 21.12 -15.25 3.99
N SER A 69 20.06 -14.55 3.57
CA SER A 69 19.65 -13.34 4.28
C SER A 69 19.31 -13.71 5.74
N ALA A 70 19.91 -12.99 6.69
CA ALA A 70 19.82 -13.31 8.11
C ALA A 70 18.37 -13.28 8.67
N HIS A 71 17.41 -12.80 7.87
CA HIS A 71 16.00 -12.62 8.23
C HIS A 71 15.06 -13.69 7.64
N ARG A 72 15.54 -14.58 6.75
CA ARG A 72 14.71 -15.61 6.08
C ARG A 72 15.01 -17.03 6.52
N ARG A 73 15.91 -17.21 7.48
CA ARG A 73 16.16 -18.49 8.15
C ARG A 73 15.11 -18.70 9.24
N GLY A 74 14.05 -19.45 8.92
CA GLY A 74 13.19 -20.07 9.94
C GLY A 74 11.82 -19.44 10.08
N ILE A 75 11.03 -19.46 9.01
CA ILE A 75 9.57 -19.50 9.21
C ILE A 75 9.29 -20.79 9.98
N THR A 76 8.89 -20.62 11.24
CA THR A 76 8.61 -21.68 12.22
C THR A 76 7.11 -21.86 12.44
N ASP A 77 6.34 -20.80 12.22
CA ASP A 77 4.89 -20.84 12.23
C ASP A 77 4.37 -21.25 10.85
N GLU A 78 3.44 -22.20 10.84
CA GLU A 78 2.74 -22.62 9.63
C GLU A 78 1.50 -21.73 9.42
N PRO A 79 1.35 -21.06 8.27
CA PRO A 79 0.13 -20.33 7.96
C PRO A 79 -1.07 -21.29 7.93
N GLU A 80 -2.24 -20.82 8.35
CA GLU A 80 -3.48 -21.63 8.34
C GLU A 80 -3.79 -22.23 6.95
N TYR A 81 -3.39 -21.54 5.89
CA TYR A 81 -3.60 -21.96 4.49
C TYR A 81 -2.40 -22.70 3.90
N GLY A 82 -1.48 -23.15 4.76
CA GLY A 82 -0.21 -23.74 4.39
C GLY A 82 0.77 -22.75 3.76
N PHE A 83 1.88 -23.28 3.25
CA PHE A 83 2.88 -22.50 2.52
C PHE A 83 2.37 -22.18 1.11
N TYR A 84 1.54 -21.14 1.01
CA TYR A 84 0.78 -20.81 -0.20
C TYR A 84 1.60 -20.12 -1.30
N ALA A 85 1.06 -20.05 -2.52
CA ALA A 85 1.53 -19.10 -3.55
C ALA A 85 0.71 -17.81 -3.49
N SER A 86 1.38 -16.65 -3.53
CA SER A 86 0.73 -15.34 -3.37
C SER A 86 -0.25 -14.97 -4.50
N ASP A 87 -0.25 -15.70 -5.61
CA ASP A 87 -1.20 -15.53 -6.70
C ASP A 87 -2.30 -16.62 -6.73
N ASP A 88 -2.39 -17.46 -5.70
CA ASP A 88 -3.51 -18.37 -5.52
C ASP A 88 -4.79 -17.57 -5.20
N PRO A 89 -5.83 -17.62 -6.05
CA PRO A 89 -7.05 -16.84 -5.85
C PRO A 89 -7.83 -17.27 -4.60
N GLY A 90 -7.75 -18.53 -4.17
CA GLY A 90 -8.39 -19.00 -2.95
C GLY A 90 -7.75 -18.41 -1.70
N VAL A 91 -6.42 -18.30 -1.70
CA VAL A 91 -5.66 -17.69 -0.60
C VAL A 91 -5.94 -16.20 -0.52
N ILE A 92 -5.95 -15.49 -1.66
CA ILE A 92 -6.32 -14.07 -1.70
C ILE A 92 -7.73 -13.86 -1.17
N ALA A 93 -8.70 -14.68 -1.60
CA ALA A 93 -10.08 -14.58 -1.14
C ALA A 93 -10.18 -14.68 0.38
N GLN A 94 -9.48 -15.67 0.95
CA GLN A 94 -9.50 -15.92 2.38
C GLN A 94 -8.78 -14.83 3.18
N GLN A 95 -7.58 -14.40 2.75
CA GLN A 95 -6.86 -13.30 3.40
C GLN A 95 -7.67 -12.01 3.42
N LEU A 96 -8.39 -11.69 2.33
CA LEU A 96 -9.28 -10.53 2.29
C LEU A 96 -10.48 -10.71 3.21
N ALA A 97 -11.06 -11.91 3.30
CA ALA A 97 -12.14 -12.18 4.26
C ALA A 97 -11.68 -11.99 5.71
N ASP A 98 -10.48 -12.48 6.06
CA ASP A 98 -9.89 -12.31 7.40
C ASP A 98 -9.63 -10.83 7.71
N MET A 99 -9.10 -10.08 6.72
CA MET A 99 -8.85 -8.65 6.86
C MET A 99 -10.15 -7.86 7.05
N GLU A 100 -11.21 -8.19 6.29
CA GLU A 100 -12.52 -7.57 6.45
C GLU A 100 -13.10 -7.86 7.84
N ALA A 101 -13.02 -9.10 8.31
CA ALA A 101 -13.47 -9.49 9.65
C ALA A 101 -12.68 -8.79 10.77
N ALA A 102 -11.42 -8.46 10.54
CA ALA A 102 -10.59 -7.68 11.44
C ALA A 102 -10.83 -6.15 11.36
N GLY A 103 -11.74 -5.68 10.49
CA GLY A 103 -12.04 -4.27 10.30
C GLY A 103 -11.00 -3.50 9.48
N ILE A 104 -10.12 -4.20 8.76
CA ILE A 104 -9.13 -3.60 7.88
C ILE A 104 -9.83 -3.18 6.59
N SER A 105 -9.59 -1.94 6.15
CA SER A 105 -10.25 -1.35 4.96
C SER A 105 -9.26 -0.79 3.94
N VAL A 106 -7.97 -0.77 4.28
CA VAL A 106 -6.89 -0.29 3.41
C VAL A 106 -5.79 -1.33 3.30
N LEU A 107 -5.37 -1.63 2.08
CA LEU A 107 -4.24 -2.49 1.77
C LEU A 107 -3.08 -1.65 1.26
N LEU A 108 -1.92 -1.78 1.91
CA LEU A 108 -0.64 -1.24 1.48
C LEU A 108 0.18 -2.38 0.88
N VAL A 109 0.13 -2.52 -0.44
CA VAL A 109 0.75 -3.64 -1.16
C VAL A 109 2.22 -3.34 -1.41
N SER A 110 3.12 -4.17 -0.86
CA SER A 110 4.56 -4.09 -1.09
C SER A 110 4.89 -4.27 -2.59
N TYR A 111 5.64 -3.33 -3.17
CA TYR A 111 5.96 -3.29 -4.59
C TYR A 111 7.43 -2.98 -4.84
N TRP A 112 8.10 -3.88 -5.58
CA TRP A 112 9.53 -3.87 -5.86
C TRP A 112 9.88 -3.48 -7.31
N GLY A 113 8.93 -2.95 -8.07
CA GLY A 113 9.10 -2.73 -9.51
C GLY A 113 8.56 -3.88 -10.36
N ASP A 114 8.68 -3.74 -11.68
CA ASP A 114 8.07 -4.66 -12.65
C ASP A 114 9.03 -5.72 -13.20
N GLY A 115 10.25 -5.77 -12.64
CA GLY A 115 11.29 -6.74 -12.95
C GLY A 115 12.25 -6.34 -14.06
N ASP A 116 12.13 -5.12 -14.58
CA ASP A 116 13.12 -4.48 -15.44
C ASP A 116 14.13 -3.73 -14.56
N SER A 117 15.27 -4.37 -14.32
CA SER A 117 16.21 -3.91 -13.30
C SER A 117 17.25 -2.90 -13.76
N ASP A 118 17.56 -2.92 -15.05
CA ASP A 118 18.51 -2.03 -15.70
C ASP A 118 17.83 -1.01 -16.62
N LEU A 119 16.48 -1.00 -16.65
CA LEU A 119 15.64 -0.08 -17.41
C LEU A 119 15.83 -0.21 -18.93
N ASP A 120 16.17 -1.41 -19.41
CA ASP A 120 16.37 -1.70 -20.83
C ASP A 120 15.07 -2.12 -21.57
N GLY A 121 13.95 -2.19 -20.83
CA GLY A 121 12.65 -2.64 -21.30
C GLY A 121 12.41 -4.14 -21.15
N ARG A 122 13.38 -4.92 -20.66
CA ARG A 122 13.29 -6.37 -20.47
C ARG A 122 13.09 -6.70 -19.00
N LYS A 123 12.04 -7.51 -18.76
CA LYS A 123 11.69 -7.97 -17.42
C LYS A 123 12.39 -9.28 -17.14
N GLU A 124 13.63 -9.20 -16.69
CA GLU A 124 14.51 -10.35 -16.45
C GLU A 124 14.30 -10.95 -15.06
N ASN A 125 13.89 -10.13 -14.08
CA ASN A 125 13.59 -10.61 -12.74
C ASN A 125 12.25 -11.38 -12.72
N LYS A 126 12.35 -12.70 -12.60
CA LYS A 126 11.22 -13.63 -12.60
C LYS A 126 10.35 -13.53 -11.36
N GLU A 127 10.96 -13.24 -10.20
CA GLU A 127 10.26 -13.03 -8.94
C GLU A 127 9.41 -11.75 -9.00
N SER A 128 9.97 -10.63 -9.47
CA SER A 128 9.20 -9.39 -9.67
C SER A 128 8.01 -9.60 -10.62
N LYS A 129 8.19 -10.39 -11.69
CA LYS A 129 7.08 -10.75 -12.59
C LYS A 129 6.00 -11.58 -11.88
N ALA A 130 6.39 -12.48 -10.99
CA ALA A 130 5.45 -13.27 -10.19
C ALA A 130 4.70 -12.40 -9.17
N ILE A 131 5.38 -11.46 -8.51
CA ILE A 131 4.77 -10.48 -7.60
C ILE A 131 3.76 -9.60 -8.36
N VAL A 132 4.12 -9.09 -9.56
CA VAL A 132 3.19 -8.33 -10.41
C VAL A 132 1.99 -9.18 -10.81
N ARG A 133 2.16 -10.48 -11.06
CA ARG A 133 1.06 -11.41 -11.34
C ARG A 133 0.14 -11.57 -10.13
N ALA A 134 0.69 -11.78 -8.94
CA ALA A 134 -0.08 -11.83 -7.69
C ALA A 134 -0.87 -10.54 -7.43
N ALA A 135 -0.26 -9.37 -7.66
CA ALA A 135 -0.94 -8.08 -7.53
C ALA A 135 -2.13 -7.96 -8.49
N LYS A 136 -2.01 -8.49 -9.72
CA LYS A 136 -3.13 -8.54 -10.67
C LYS A 136 -4.25 -9.46 -10.19
N VAL A 137 -3.94 -10.61 -9.58
CA VAL A 137 -4.96 -11.51 -9.02
C VAL A 137 -5.72 -10.80 -7.89
N LEU A 138 -4.99 -10.13 -6.99
CA LEU A 138 -5.59 -9.31 -5.92
C LEU A 138 -6.54 -8.24 -6.47
N PHE A 139 -6.08 -7.45 -7.45
CA PHE A 139 -6.91 -6.41 -8.07
C PHE A 139 -8.11 -6.96 -8.81
N ASN A 140 -7.94 -8.08 -9.50
CA ASN A 140 -9.04 -8.74 -10.18
C ASN A 140 -10.08 -9.24 -9.18
N TYR A 141 -9.65 -9.85 -8.06
CA TYR A 141 -10.56 -10.28 -7.01
C TYR A 141 -11.37 -9.10 -6.44
N ILE A 142 -10.69 -8.02 -6.06
CA ILE A 142 -11.35 -6.84 -5.49
C ILE A 142 -12.32 -6.21 -6.49
N SER A 143 -11.92 -6.08 -7.76
CA SER A 143 -12.77 -5.51 -8.80
C SER A 143 -13.98 -6.39 -9.14
N VAL A 144 -13.81 -7.70 -9.28
CA VAL A 144 -14.90 -8.61 -9.68
C VAL A 144 -15.92 -8.77 -8.55
N ASN A 145 -15.46 -8.81 -7.30
CA ASN A 145 -16.33 -9.02 -6.15
C ASN A 145 -16.81 -7.71 -5.50
N SER A 146 -16.41 -6.55 -6.01
CA SER A 146 -16.67 -5.24 -5.38
C SER A 146 -16.28 -5.21 -3.90
N ALA A 147 -15.14 -5.84 -3.57
CA ALA A 147 -14.68 -5.95 -2.19
C ALA A 147 -14.38 -4.57 -1.59
N PRO A 148 -14.65 -4.32 -0.29
CA PRO A 148 -14.66 -2.97 0.30
C PRO A 148 -13.26 -2.40 0.62
N PHE A 149 -12.23 -2.81 -0.12
CA PHE A 149 -10.84 -2.43 0.14
C PHE A 149 -10.38 -1.25 -0.72
N LYS A 150 -9.72 -0.29 -0.10
CA LYS A 150 -8.87 0.70 -0.79
C LYS A 150 -7.46 0.16 -0.89
N ILE A 151 -6.79 0.39 -2.01
CA ILE A 151 -5.43 -0.14 -2.22
C ILE A 151 -4.48 0.99 -2.55
N ALA A 152 -3.31 0.96 -1.93
CA ALA A 152 -2.15 1.76 -2.29
C ALA A 152 -0.92 0.86 -2.40
N PHE A 153 0.05 1.26 -3.21
CA PHE A 153 1.35 0.59 -3.26
C PHE A 153 2.31 1.21 -2.25
N LEU A 154 2.94 0.36 -1.45
CA LEU A 154 4.18 0.67 -0.75
C LEU A 154 5.33 0.42 -1.72
N VAL A 155 5.87 1.50 -2.29
CA VAL A 155 7.05 1.40 -3.17
C VAL A 155 8.27 1.17 -2.28
N GLU A 156 8.79 -0.06 -2.35
CA GLU A 156 9.94 -0.50 -1.57
C GLU A 156 11.24 0.09 -2.12
N PRO A 157 12.30 0.23 -1.31
CA PRO A 157 13.60 0.65 -1.79
C PRO A 157 14.10 -0.36 -2.82
N TYR A 158 14.13 0.08 -4.07
CA TYR A 158 14.59 -0.70 -5.20
C TYR A 158 16.05 -1.11 -4.99
N MET A 159 16.31 -2.42 -4.87
CA MET A 159 17.67 -2.97 -4.81
C MET A 159 17.99 -3.61 -6.16
N PRO A 160 18.75 -2.93 -7.04
CA PRO A 160 19.26 -3.51 -8.28
C PRO A 160 20.22 -4.68 -8.03
#